data_AF-A0A9Q0EXW1-F1
#
_entry.id   AF-A0A9Q0EXW1-F1
#
_cell.length_a   1.000
_cell.length_b   1.000
_cell.length_c   1.000
_cell.angle_alpha   90.00
_cell.angle_beta   90.00
_cell.angle_gamma   90.00
#
_symmetry.space_group_name_H-M   'P 1'
#
loop_
_entity.id
_entity.type
_entity.pdbx_description
1 polymer ?
#
loop_
_entity_poly.entity_id
_entity_poly.type
_entity_poly.pdbx_seq_one_letter_code
_entity_poly.pdbx_strand_id
1 'polypeptide(L)'
;MMNLDFEDSLKTYNQGKASYQTVMWLRDRPFRAASVCLGLLCVILLIGVITLANQQPHHQVGVDQSINIGNISMKLAQMKTSNSNLTKERDQLQTSNHNLTQERDQLQTSNTKLIQEGDQLKTSNNKLTQVGDYLRTSNNNLTEERDQLKTSNRNMTDLRDRLQINYNQLSQERGRSMTSDDNVTPPGPPQQTGYNDLTQERDELRARYNQLADLRDQLQTSNNNLTHERDQLQISNNNLRQQKDQLVTSNNNLTQERDQLQTSNNYLTEERDHLKTELHQLIALNANITICPSKWTHGDDNCYFISKESKSWKESRKYCQEKGADLVIINTKAEQDFLMTITTLSSWIGLSDLATESVWKWIDGSPLKKLPRESEIVPGVSDLSPTEDPGIQT
;
A
#
# COMPACT_ATOMS: atom_id res chain seq x y z
N MET A 1 -112.97 21.27 90.18
CA MET A 1 -112.56 20.44 91.33
C MET A 1 -111.29 21.08 91.91
N MET A 2 -111.20 21.16 93.24
CA MET A 2 -110.38 22.05 94.09
C MET A 2 -108.83 21.99 93.99
N ASN A 3 -108.21 23.11 94.43
CA ASN A 3 -106.98 23.36 95.23
C ASN A 3 -105.55 23.06 94.70
N LEU A 4 -104.66 24.08 94.58
CA LEU A 4 -103.67 24.72 95.53
C LEU A 4 -102.25 24.10 95.33
N ASP A 5 -101.11 24.80 95.32
CA ASP A 5 -100.65 25.90 96.18
C ASP A 5 -99.53 26.79 95.56
N PHE A 6 -99.34 27.94 96.23
CA PHE A 6 -98.42 29.06 96.03
C PHE A 6 -97.19 28.95 96.95
N GLU A 7 -96.21 29.86 96.80
CA GLU A 7 -94.92 30.00 97.53
C GLU A 7 -93.76 29.16 96.95
N ASP A 8 -92.57 29.70 96.67
CA ASP A 8 -91.85 30.67 97.48
C ASP A 8 -90.90 31.53 96.59
N SER A 9 -90.98 32.84 96.79
CA SER A 9 -90.07 33.84 96.23
C SER A 9 -89.04 34.21 97.30
N LEU A 10 -87.84 34.61 96.87
CA LEU A 10 -86.92 35.49 97.62
C LEU A 10 -86.04 34.89 98.73
N LYS A 11 -85.05 34.08 98.36
CA LYS A 11 -83.69 34.12 98.94
C LYS A 11 -82.75 33.77 97.79
N THR A 12 -82.01 34.68 97.16
CA THR A 12 -80.97 35.53 97.74
C THR A 12 -80.65 36.58 96.65
N TYR A 13 -81.23 37.77 96.69
CA TYR A 13 -80.57 38.98 97.21
C TYR A 13 -79.03 38.88 97.27
N ASN A 14 -78.40 39.27 96.17
CA ASN A 14 -77.27 40.21 96.17
C ASN A 14 -76.09 39.92 97.11
N GLN A 15 -75.21 39.03 96.66
CA GLN A 15 -73.76 39.25 96.68
C GLN A 15 -73.29 39.03 95.23
N GLY A 16 -73.07 40.04 94.41
CA GLY A 16 -72.18 41.17 94.68
C GLY A 16 -70.72 40.78 94.44
N LYS A 17 -70.36 40.32 93.22
CA LYS A 17 -69.08 40.56 92.51
C LYS A 17 -68.83 39.50 91.43
N ALA A 18 -69.17 39.81 90.20
CA ALA A 18 -68.36 39.47 89.03
C ALA A 18 -68.86 40.30 87.85
N SER A 19 -68.43 41.56 87.83
CA SER A 19 -68.38 42.38 86.64
C SER A 19 -67.62 41.63 85.54
N TYR A 20 -68.23 41.49 84.37
CA TYR A 20 -67.72 41.78 83.02
C TYR A 20 -68.74 41.16 82.04
N GLN A 21 -69.78 41.92 81.71
CA GLN A 21 -69.86 42.61 80.43
C GLN A 21 -69.69 41.68 79.21
N THR A 22 -70.86 41.36 78.64
CA THR A 22 -71.17 41.53 77.21
C THR A 22 -70.37 40.71 76.20
N VAL A 23 -70.93 39.56 75.82
CA VAL A 23 -71.47 39.37 74.46
C VAL A 23 -72.84 38.70 74.60
N MET A 24 -73.85 39.41 75.09
CA MET A 24 -74.93 39.96 74.25
C MET A 24 -75.19 39.20 72.94
N TRP A 25 -76.33 38.51 72.93
CA TRP A 25 -77.16 38.13 71.78
C TRP A 25 -76.60 37.11 70.79
N LEU A 26 -76.88 35.82 71.04
CA LEU A 26 -77.45 34.89 70.03
C LEU A 26 -77.69 33.51 70.66
N ARG A 27 -78.79 33.39 71.43
CA ARG A 27 -79.40 32.09 71.71
C ARG A 27 -80.83 32.11 71.19
N ASP A 28 -80.95 31.86 69.90
CA ASP A 28 -82.13 31.27 69.27
C ASP A 28 -81.75 30.73 67.88
N ARG A 29 -82.32 29.57 67.53
CA ARG A 29 -82.35 28.86 66.21
C ARG A 29 -81.44 27.62 66.07
N PRO A 30 -81.98 26.40 66.27
CA PRO A 30 -81.23 25.14 66.15
C PRO A 30 -80.86 24.76 64.71
N PHE A 31 -81.34 25.49 63.70
CA PHE A 31 -81.10 25.17 62.28
C PHE A 31 -79.87 25.82 61.64
N ARG A 32 -79.24 26.83 62.28
CA ARG A 32 -78.05 27.50 61.71
C ARG A 32 -76.73 26.81 62.07
N ALA A 33 -76.62 26.23 63.27
CA ALA A 33 -75.42 25.50 63.69
C ALA A 33 -75.14 24.26 62.80
N ALA A 34 -76.20 23.51 62.43
CA ALA A 34 -76.06 22.38 61.53
C ALA A 34 -75.57 22.78 60.13
N SER A 35 -76.04 23.91 59.59
CA SER A 35 -75.57 24.43 58.28
C SER A 35 -74.11 24.89 58.32
N VAL A 36 -73.67 25.47 59.44
CA VAL A 36 -72.28 25.91 59.64
C VAL A 36 -71.36 24.71 59.80
N CYS A 37 -71.78 23.67 60.52
CA CYS A 37 -71.02 22.42 60.65
C CYS A 37 -70.92 21.64 59.33
N LEU A 38 -72.00 21.57 58.53
CA LEU A 38 -71.98 20.92 57.22
C LEU A 38 -71.13 21.70 56.21
N GLY A 39 -71.19 23.04 56.27
CA GLY A 39 -70.34 23.92 55.46
C GLY A 39 -68.86 23.79 55.82
N LEU A 40 -68.53 23.73 57.11
CA LEU A 40 -67.14 23.51 57.58
C LEU A 40 -66.63 22.12 57.19
N LEU A 41 -67.45 21.08 57.28
CA LEU A 41 -67.08 19.74 56.79
C LEU A 41 -66.85 19.71 55.28
N CYS A 42 -67.67 20.41 54.48
CA CYS A 42 -67.43 20.52 53.05
C CYS A 42 -66.15 21.30 52.73
N VAL A 43 -65.83 22.36 53.48
CA VAL A 43 -64.59 23.12 53.30
C VAL A 43 -63.38 22.28 53.70
N ILE A 44 -63.45 21.51 54.79
CA ILE A 44 -62.36 20.60 55.20
C ILE A 44 -62.16 19.47 54.18
N LEU A 45 -63.25 18.93 53.63
CA LEU A 45 -63.16 17.91 52.57
C LEU A 45 -62.65 18.49 51.25
N LEU A 46 -63.02 19.71 50.88
CA LEU A 46 -62.50 20.38 49.69
C LEU A 46 -61.02 20.76 49.86
N ILE A 47 -60.61 21.23 51.04
CA ILE A 47 -59.20 21.45 51.37
C ILE A 47 -58.45 20.12 51.32
N GLY A 48 -59.02 19.03 51.85
CA GLY A 48 -58.46 17.69 51.79
C GLY A 48 -58.32 17.15 50.36
N VAL A 49 -59.28 17.42 49.48
CA VAL A 49 -59.24 17.04 48.06
C VAL A 49 -58.26 17.91 47.29
N ILE A 50 -58.13 19.20 47.61
CA ILE A 50 -57.14 20.11 47.01
C ILE A 50 -55.72 19.75 47.49
N THR A 51 -55.54 19.36 48.76
CA THR A 51 -54.24 18.88 49.26
C THR A 51 -53.90 17.51 48.70
N LEU A 52 -54.87 16.59 48.52
CA LEU A 52 -54.64 15.32 47.80
C LEU A 52 -54.38 15.52 46.31
N ALA A 53 -55.06 16.46 45.65
CA ALA A 53 -54.87 16.77 44.23
C ALA A 53 -53.55 17.52 43.94
N ASN A 54 -53.01 18.23 44.93
CA ASN A 54 -51.68 18.86 44.87
C ASN A 54 -50.56 17.97 45.40
N GLN A 55 -50.87 16.77 45.89
CA GLN A 55 -49.87 15.78 46.26
C GLN A 55 -49.52 14.94 45.03
N GLN A 56 -48.87 15.57 44.05
CA GLN A 56 -47.93 14.82 43.23
C GLN A 56 -46.87 14.24 44.17
N PRO A 57 -46.59 12.94 44.17
CA PRO A 57 -45.35 12.46 44.72
C PRO A 57 -44.25 13.08 43.86
N HIS A 58 -43.58 14.11 44.38
CA HIS A 58 -42.26 14.53 43.91
C HIS A 58 -41.29 13.39 44.22
N HIS A 59 -41.37 12.34 43.40
CA HIS A 59 -40.32 11.34 43.30
C HIS A 59 -39.13 12.02 42.61
N GLN A 60 -37.99 11.90 43.26
CA GLN A 60 -36.69 12.51 42.94
C GLN A 60 -36.05 11.92 41.67
N VAL A 61 -36.84 11.68 40.61
CA VAL A 61 -36.40 11.00 39.36
C VAL A 61 -35.71 11.98 38.39
N GLY A 62 -35.77 13.29 38.65
CA GLY A 62 -35.20 14.31 37.76
C GLY A 62 -33.68 14.49 37.81
N VAL A 63 -33.03 14.17 38.94
CA VAL A 63 -31.59 14.46 39.12
C VAL A 63 -30.73 13.35 38.51
N ASP A 64 -30.99 12.08 38.83
CA ASP A 64 -30.25 10.93 38.28
C ASP A 64 -30.45 10.76 36.76
N GLN A 65 -31.66 11.06 36.25
CA GLN A 65 -31.94 10.98 34.82
C GLN A 65 -31.28 12.13 34.03
N SER A 66 -31.19 13.34 34.61
CA SER A 66 -30.46 14.45 33.99
C SER A 66 -28.94 14.25 34.00
N ILE A 67 -28.38 13.68 35.09
CA ILE A 67 -26.95 13.35 35.19
C ILE A 67 -26.59 12.24 34.18
N ASN A 68 -27.42 11.21 34.04
CA ASN A 68 -27.17 10.12 33.09
C ASN A 68 -27.31 10.57 31.62
N ILE A 69 -28.30 11.41 31.30
CA ILE A 69 -28.44 12.03 29.97
C ILE A 69 -27.24 12.96 29.67
N GLY A 70 -26.78 13.74 30.65
CA GLY A 70 -25.58 14.56 30.57
C GLY A 70 -24.33 13.72 30.25
N ASN A 71 -24.11 12.63 30.99
CA ASN A 71 -22.98 11.71 30.78
C ASN A 71 -23.01 11.03 29.40
N ILE A 72 -24.19 10.62 28.92
CA ILE A 72 -24.37 10.03 27.58
C ILE A 72 -24.11 11.08 26.49
N SER A 73 -24.60 12.31 26.67
CA SER A 73 -24.37 13.41 25.71
C SER A 73 -22.88 13.78 25.61
N MET A 74 -22.16 13.77 26.73
CA MET A 74 -20.70 13.93 26.76
C MET A 74 -19.98 12.79 26.04
N LYS A 75 -20.35 11.53 26.30
CA LYS A 75 -19.76 10.37 25.59
C LYS A 75 -20.04 10.41 24.08
N LEU A 76 -21.23 10.84 23.68
CA LEU A 76 -21.60 10.97 22.27
C LEU A 76 -20.85 12.12 21.58
N ALA A 77 -20.65 13.25 22.27
CA ALA A 77 -19.79 14.32 21.78
C ALA A 77 -18.31 13.89 21.67
N GLN A 78 -17.81 13.13 22.64
CA GLN A 78 -16.48 12.53 22.59
C GLN A 78 -16.32 11.55 21.42
N MET A 79 -17.27 10.62 21.23
CA MET A 79 -17.25 9.68 20.10
C MET A 79 -17.35 10.40 18.76
N LYS A 80 -18.19 11.43 18.63
CA LYS A 80 -18.31 12.23 17.41
C LYS A 80 -17.00 12.95 17.08
N THR A 81 -16.32 13.48 18.10
CA THR A 81 -15.01 14.11 17.96
C THR A 81 -13.95 13.10 17.55
N SER A 82 -13.94 11.92 18.20
CA SER A 82 -13.03 10.83 17.86
C SER A 82 -13.24 10.33 16.42
N ASN A 83 -14.49 10.15 15.99
CA ASN A 83 -14.81 9.73 14.62
C ASN A 83 -14.40 10.79 13.58
N SER A 84 -14.55 12.07 13.91
CA SER A 84 -14.05 13.16 13.05
C SER A 84 -12.51 13.15 12.97
N ASN A 85 -11.81 12.80 14.04
CA ASN A 85 -10.36 12.69 14.04
C ASN A 85 -9.89 11.47 13.23
N LEU A 86 -10.52 10.30 13.42
CA LEU A 86 -10.24 9.10 12.63
C LEU A 86 -10.51 9.30 11.14
N THR A 87 -11.53 10.08 10.77
CA THR A 87 -11.81 10.45 9.38
C THR A 87 -10.65 11.28 8.80
N LYS A 88 -10.13 12.24 9.56
CA LYS A 88 -8.98 13.06 9.13
C LYS A 88 -7.72 12.22 8.99
N GLU A 89 -7.45 11.31 9.93
CA GLU A 89 -6.31 10.39 9.86
C GLU A 89 -6.42 9.47 8.64
N ARG A 90 -7.60 8.92 8.36
CA ARG A 90 -7.86 8.12 7.15
C ARG A 90 -7.56 8.92 5.88
N ASP A 91 -8.05 10.16 5.78
CA ASP A 91 -7.86 10.99 4.60
C ASP A 91 -6.36 11.37 4.42
N GLN A 92 -5.65 11.59 5.52
CA GLN A 92 -4.19 11.80 5.52
C GLN A 92 -3.44 10.55 5.07
N LEU A 93 -3.79 9.37 5.59
CA LEU A 93 -3.19 8.10 5.18
C LEU A 93 -3.48 7.79 3.71
N GLN A 94 -4.68 8.10 3.22
CA GLN A 94 -5.04 7.91 1.82
C GLN A 94 -4.22 8.83 0.90
N THR A 95 -3.97 10.08 1.32
CA THR A 95 -3.08 11.01 0.61
C THR A 95 -1.63 10.49 0.60
N SER A 96 -1.13 10.04 1.74
CA SER A 96 0.23 9.48 1.86
C SER A 96 0.40 8.25 0.96
N ASN A 97 -0.58 7.34 0.96
CA ASN A 97 -0.55 6.13 0.12
C ASN A 97 -0.60 6.46 -1.38
N HIS A 98 -1.33 7.52 -1.77
CA HIS A 98 -1.30 8.01 -3.14
C HIS A 98 0.09 8.53 -3.54
N ASN A 99 0.74 9.30 -2.67
CA ASN A 99 2.10 9.81 -2.91
C ASN A 99 3.11 8.66 -3.01
N LEU A 100 3.06 7.68 -2.10
CA LEU A 100 3.94 6.50 -2.15
C LEU A 100 3.72 5.67 -3.43
N THR A 101 2.49 5.60 -3.92
CA THR A 101 2.19 4.95 -5.20
C THR A 101 2.86 5.68 -6.36
N GLN A 102 2.81 7.02 -6.37
CA GLN A 102 3.48 7.82 -7.40
C GLN A 102 5.01 7.66 -7.33
N GLU A 103 5.60 7.69 -6.14
CA GLU A 103 7.05 7.47 -5.95
C GLU A 103 7.46 6.08 -6.45
N ARG A 104 6.70 5.04 -6.12
CA ARG A 104 6.93 3.68 -6.62
C ARG A 104 6.91 3.62 -8.15
N ASP A 105 5.93 4.27 -8.78
CA ASP A 105 5.80 4.26 -10.24
C ASP A 105 6.95 5.02 -10.92
N GLN A 106 7.42 6.11 -10.30
CA GLN A 106 8.62 6.84 -10.72
C GLN A 106 9.89 5.99 -10.59
N LEU A 107 10.06 5.29 -9.47
CA LEU A 107 11.19 4.38 -9.25
C LEU A 107 11.16 3.22 -10.24
N GLN A 108 10.00 2.66 -10.51
CA GLN A 108 9.83 1.60 -11.51
C GLN A 108 10.25 2.08 -12.90
N THR A 109 9.84 3.30 -13.28
CA THR A 109 10.25 3.92 -14.55
C THR A 109 11.78 4.08 -14.61
N SER A 110 12.39 4.64 -13.57
CA SER A 110 13.85 4.78 -13.48
C SER A 110 14.58 3.44 -13.58
N ASN A 111 14.06 2.39 -12.91
CA ASN A 111 14.66 1.05 -12.95
C ASN A 111 14.59 0.45 -14.36
N THR A 112 13.47 0.60 -15.07
CA THR A 112 13.37 0.13 -16.47
C THR A 112 14.36 0.83 -17.40
N LYS A 113 14.60 2.12 -17.19
CA LYS A 113 15.60 2.89 -17.94
C LYS A 113 17.02 2.39 -17.66
N LEU A 114 17.36 2.15 -16.40
CA LEU A 114 18.67 1.61 -16.01
C LEU A 114 18.92 0.21 -16.60
N ILE A 115 17.90 -0.65 -16.65
CA ILE A 115 18.01 -1.95 -17.32
C ILE A 115 18.32 -1.78 -18.81
N GLN A 116 17.63 -0.85 -19.48
CA GLN A 116 17.86 -0.57 -20.89
C GLN A 116 19.28 -0.02 -21.15
N GLU A 117 19.76 0.89 -20.31
CA GLU A 117 21.14 1.41 -20.36
C GLU A 117 22.16 0.28 -20.14
N GLY A 118 21.89 -0.63 -19.20
CA GLY A 118 22.70 -1.82 -18.97
C GLY A 118 22.81 -2.74 -20.19
N ASP A 119 21.71 -2.99 -20.89
CA ASP A 119 21.69 -3.79 -22.12
C ASP A 119 22.45 -3.12 -23.28
N GLN A 120 22.34 -1.79 -23.40
CA GLN A 120 23.11 -1.01 -24.38
C GLN A 120 24.62 -1.06 -24.09
N LEU A 121 25.01 -0.94 -22.82
CA LEU A 121 26.40 -1.07 -22.40
C LEU A 121 26.95 -2.47 -22.66
N LYS A 122 26.17 -3.51 -22.37
CA LYS A 122 26.52 -4.91 -22.67
C LYS A 122 26.77 -5.11 -24.16
N THR A 123 25.92 -4.54 -25.01
CA THR A 123 26.08 -4.60 -26.48
C THR A 123 27.34 -3.88 -26.93
N SER A 124 27.61 -2.67 -26.41
CA SER A 124 28.82 -1.91 -26.73
C SER A 124 30.11 -2.64 -26.28
N ASN A 125 30.09 -3.28 -25.10
CA ASN A 125 31.24 -4.03 -24.60
C ASN A 125 31.54 -5.29 -25.45
N ASN A 126 30.50 -5.95 -25.97
CA ASN A 126 30.67 -7.07 -26.90
C ASN A 126 31.33 -6.59 -28.21
N LYS A 127 30.87 -5.46 -28.77
CA LYS A 127 31.51 -4.84 -29.96
C LYS A 127 32.97 -4.47 -29.70
N LEU A 128 33.27 -3.90 -28.54
CA LEU A 128 34.64 -3.53 -28.18
C LEU A 128 35.55 -4.75 -28.05
N THR A 129 35.02 -5.86 -27.50
CA THR A 129 35.74 -7.14 -27.42
C THR A 129 36.05 -7.69 -28.81
N GLN A 130 35.09 -7.64 -29.74
CA GLN A 130 35.28 -8.03 -31.13
C GLN A 130 36.36 -7.18 -31.83
N VAL A 131 36.36 -5.87 -31.61
CA VAL A 131 37.41 -4.96 -32.12
C VAL A 131 38.77 -5.35 -31.54
N GLY A 132 38.84 -5.65 -30.24
CA GLY A 132 40.06 -6.12 -29.59
C GLY A 132 40.63 -7.40 -30.22
N ASP A 133 39.79 -8.38 -30.52
CA ASP A 133 40.20 -9.63 -31.19
C ASP A 133 40.67 -9.42 -32.63
N TYR A 134 39.99 -8.52 -33.37
CA TYR A 134 40.41 -8.14 -34.71
C TYR A 134 41.79 -7.47 -34.70
N LEU A 135 42.00 -6.49 -33.82
CA LEU A 135 43.29 -5.81 -33.67
C LEU A 135 44.40 -6.76 -33.24
N ARG A 136 44.10 -7.72 -32.35
CA ARG A 136 45.05 -8.76 -31.93
C ARG A 136 45.49 -9.62 -33.12
N THR A 137 44.55 -10.07 -33.94
CA THR A 137 44.85 -10.86 -35.16
C THR A 137 45.70 -10.04 -36.14
N SER A 138 45.31 -8.78 -36.39
CA SER A 138 46.07 -7.90 -37.28
C SER A 138 47.51 -7.67 -36.80
N ASN A 139 47.70 -7.52 -35.48
CA ASN A 139 49.03 -7.30 -34.91
C ASN A 139 49.92 -8.55 -34.99
N ASN A 140 49.33 -9.74 -34.86
CA ASN A 140 50.05 -11.01 -35.07
C ASN A 140 50.53 -11.15 -36.52
N ASN A 141 49.68 -10.83 -37.50
CA ASN A 141 50.04 -10.87 -38.92
C ASN A 141 51.18 -9.89 -39.23
N LEU A 142 51.08 -8.64 -38.76
CA LEU A 142 52.14 -7.64 -38.93
C LEU A 142 53.46 -8.06 -38.27
N THR A 143 53.39 -8.76 -37.13
CA THR A 143 54.57 -9.32 -36.46
C THR A 143 55.25 -10.38 -37.33
N GLU A 144 54.46 -11.24 -37.97
CA GLU A 144 54.95 -12.29 -38.87
C GLU A 144 55.58 -11.69 -40.14
N GLU A 145 54.93 -10.72 -40.78
CA GLU A 145 55.48 -10.00 -41.95
C GLU A 145 56.80 -9.30 -41.62
N ARG A 146 56.89 -8.66 -40.45
CA ARG A 146 58.13 -8.05 -39.97
C ARG A 146 59.24 -9.08 -39.83
N ASP A 147 58.95 -10.27 -39.29
CA ASP A 147 59.96 -11.31 -39.07
C ASP A 147 60.43 -11.95 -40.40
N GLN A 148 59.53 -12.05 -41.39
CA GLN A 148 59.87 -12.43 -42.76
C GLN A 148 60.79 -11.37 -43.41
N LEU A 149 60.42 -10.09 -43.34
CA LEU A 149 61.23 -8.98 -43.85
C LEU A 149 62.61 -8.94 -43.20
N LYS A 150 62.68 -9.15 -41.88
CA LYS A 150 63.94 -9.21 -41.13
C LYS A 150 64.84 -10.34 -41.62
N THR A 151 64.25 -11.49 -41.97
CA THR A 151 64.99 -12.62 -42.54
C THR A 151 65.48 -12.33 -43.96
N SER A 152 64.63 -11.74 -44.81
CA SER A 152 65.02 -11.30 -46.15
C SER A 152 66.18 -10.31 -46.10
N ASN A 153 66.14 -9.34 -45.18
CA ASN A 153 67.21 -8.34 -45.03
C ASN A 153 68.55 -8.98 -44.58
N ARG A 154 68.52 -10.01 -43.72
CA ARG A 154 69.74 -10.77 -43.38
C ARG A 154 70.33 -11.46 -44.61
N ASN A 155 69.50 -12.12 -45.42
CA ASN A 155 69.95 -12.79 -46.65
C ASN A 155 70.57 -11.80 -47.64
N MET A 156 69.97 -10.61 -47.77
CA MET A 156 70.50 -9.54 -48.62
C MET A 156 71.84 -8.99 -48.11
N THR A 157 72.01 -8.89 -46.79
CA THR A 157 73.28 -8.51 -46.18
C THR A 157 74.37 -9.55 -46.46
N ASP A 158 74.02 -10.83 -46.34
CA ASP A 158 74.94 -11.96 -46.60
C ASP A 158 75.36 -12.01 -48.08
N LEU A 159 74.42 -11.80 -49.01
CA LEU A 159 74.70 -11.67 -50.44
C LEU A 159 75.62 -10.49 -50.76
N ARG A 160 75.37 -9.34 -50.15
CA ARG A 160 76.22 -8.15 -50.28
C ARG A 160 77.66 -8.46 -49.86
N ASP A 161 77.83 -9.11 -48.71
CA ASP A 161 79.15 -9.43 -48.16
C ASP A 161 79.91 -10.39 -49.06
N ARG A 162 79.23 -11.41 -49.62
CA ARG A 162 79.80 -12.31 -50.63
C ARG A 162 80.22 -11.57 -51.90
N LEU A 163 79.38 -10.69 -52.43
CA LEU A 163 79.72 -9.88 -53.61
C LEU A 163 80.92 -8.97 -53.36
N GLN A 164 81.02 -8.38 -52.15
CA GLN A 164 82.18 -7.57 -51.76
C GLN A 164 83.47 -8.38 -51.73
N ILE A 165 83.42 -9.62 -51.21
CA ILE A 165 84.56 -10.53 -51.20
C ILE A 165 85.00 -10.86 -52.63
N ASN A 166 84.06 -11.24 -53.50
CA ASN A 166 84.34 -11.54 -54.91
C ASN A 166 84.96 -10.33 -55.64
N TYR A 167 84.41 -9.14 -55.43
CA TYR A 167 84.94 -7.91 -56.01
C TYR A 167 86.40 -7.65 -55.57
N ASN A 168 86.68 -7.81 -54.28
CA ASN A 168 88.02 -7.61 -53.73
C ASN A 168 89.02 -8.63 -54.32
N GLN A 169 88.61 -9.88 -54.50
CA GLN A 169 89.43 -10.93 -55.13
C GLN A 169 89.75 -10.59 -56.60
N LEU A 170 88.72 -10.27 -57.40
CA LEU A 170 88.88 -9.85 -58.80
C LEU A 170 89.79 -8.61 -58.94
N SER A 171 89.64 -7.63 -58.06
CA SER A 171 90.49 -6.45 -58.05
C SER A 171 91.96 -6.78 -57.73
N GLN A 172 92.19 -7.79 -56.88
CA GLN A 172 93.53 -8.24 -56.51
C GLN A 172 94.19 -9.07 -57.63
N GLU A 173 93.44 -9.93 -58.32
CA GLU A 173 93.90 -10.68 -59.49
C GLU A 173 94.29 -9.75 -60.64
N ARG A 174 93.48 -8.73 -60.90
CA ARG A 174 93.82 -7.66 -61.85
C ARG A 174 95.12 -6.96 -61.49
N GLY A 175 95.31 -6.61 -60.22
CA GLY A 175 96.55 -5.98 -59.74
C GLY A 175 97.77 -6.89 -59.94
N ARG A 176 97.64 -8.19 -59.65
CA ARG A 176 98.72 -9.18 -59.90
C ARG A 176 99.08 -9.31 -61.37
N SER A 177 98.09 -9.34 -62.28
CA SER A 177 98.36 -9.33 -63.72
C SER A 177 99.10 -8.06 -64.15
N MET A 178 98.69 -6.87 -63.67
CA MET A 178 99.37 -5.62 -64.00
C MET A 178 100.84 -5.59 -63.53
N THR A 179 101.16 -6.17 -62.35
CA THR A 179 102.55 -6.27 -61.87
C THR A 179 103.38 -7.34 -62.58
N SER A 180 102.74 -8.32 -63.23
CA SER A 180 103.42 -9.36 -64.01
C SER A 180 103.90 -8.83 -65.37
N ASP A 181 103.27 -7.77 -65.89
CA ASP A 181 103.55 -7.16 -67.20
C ASP A 181 104.63 -6.07 -67.17
N ASP A 182 105.03 -5.57 -65.99
CA ASP A 182 106.12 -4.59 -65.87
C ASP A 182 107.52 -5.17 -66.24
N ASN A 183 107.62 -6.49 -66.47
CA ASN A 183 108.88 -7.17 -66.79
C ASN A 183 109.00 -7.73 -68.22
N VAL A 184 107.98 -7.66 -69.10
CA VAL A 184 108.11 -8.11 -70.51
C VAL A 184 107.11 -7.37 -71.42
N THR A 185 107.58 -6.90 -72.59
CA THR A 185 106.93 -6.58 -73.91
C THR A 185 105.40 -6.36 -73.98
N PRO A 186 104.87 -5.43 -74.81
CA PRO A 186 103.44 -5.10 -74.84
C PRO A 186 102.52 -6.33 -75.03
N PRO A 187 101.42 -6.44 -74.27
CA PRO A 187 100.55 -7.62 -74.27
C PRO A 187 99.90 -7.82 -75.65
N GLY A 188 99.78 -9.08 -76.07
CA GLY A 188 99.17 -9.45 -77.35
C GLY A 188 97.64 -9.33 -77.36
N PRO A 189 96.98 -9.30 -78.54
CA PRO A 189 95.53 -9.13 -78.66
C PRO A 189 94.66 -10.06 -77.79
N PRO A 190 95.00 -11.35 -77.55
CA PRO A 190 94.22 -12.24 -76.69
C PRO A 190 94.21 -11.81 -75.20
N GLN A 191 95.29 -11.20 -74.72
CA GLN A 191 95.41 -10.73 -73.33
C GLN A 191 94.61 -9.43 -73.13
N GLN A 192 94.53 -8.59 -74.16
CA GLN A 192 93.76 -7.36 -74.14
C GLN A 192 92.25 -7.62 -74.14
N THR A 193 91.77 -8.66 -74.83
CA THR A 193 90.37 -9.12 -74.76
C THR A 193 90.01 -9.64 -73.37
N GLY A 194 90.85 -10.48 -72.75
CA GLY A 194 90.58 -10.98 -71.38
C GLY A 194 90.56 -9.87 -70.34
N TYR A 195 91.36 -8.81 -70.51
CA TYR A 195 91.36 -7.64 -69.63
C TYR A 195 90.08 -6.79 -69.77
N ASN A 196 89.55 -6.67 -70.99
CA ASN A 196 88.30 -5.97 -71.25
C ASN A 196 87.11 -6.75 -70.68
N ASP A 197 87.07 -8.08 -70.85
CA ASP A 197 86.02 -8.94 -70.30
C ASP A 197 85.99 -8.89 -68.76
N LEU A 198 87.15 -8.97 -68.10
CA LEU A 198 87.26 -8.82 -66.63
C LEU A 198 86.85 -7.42 -66.14
N THR A 199 87.10 -6.38 -66.94
CA THR A 199 86.68 -5.02 -66.61
C THR A 199 85.16 -4.86 -66.71
N GLN A 200 84.55 -5.48 -67.73
CA GLN A 200 83.10 -5.52 -67.89
C GLN A 200 82.43 -6.29 -66.74
N GLU A 201 82.90 -7.49 -66.39
CA GLU A 201 82.36 -8.27 -65.27
C GLU A 201 82.43 -7.50 -63.94
N ARG A 202 83.55 -6.82 -63.67
CA ARG A 202 83.70 -5.98 -62.47
C ARG A 202 82.65 -4.86 -62.43
N ASP A 203 82.43 -4.18 -63.55
CA ASP A 203 81.51 -3.05 -63.62
C ASP A 203 80.05 -3.50 -63.52
N GLU A 204 79.71 -4.65 -64.11
CA GLU A 204 78.41 -5.31 -63.93
C GLU A 204 78.18 -5.74 -62.47
N LEU A 205 79.19 -6.32 -61.82
CA LEU A 205 79.11 -6.72 -60.42
C LEU A 205 78.89 -5.51 -59.51
N ARG A 206 79.57 -4.39 -59.82
CA ARG A 206 79.44 -3.13 -59.07
C ARG A 206 78.07 -2.50 -59.26
N ALA A 207 77.50 -2.56 -60.47
CA ALA A 207 76.14 -2.11 -60.74
C ALA A 207 75.12 -2.93 -59.92
N ARG A 208 75.26 -4.26 -59.91
CA ARG A 208 74.41 -5.15 -59.09
C ARG A 208 74.55 -4.87 -57.60
N TYR A 209 75.77 -4.61 -57.12
CA TYR A 209 76.02 -4.24 -55.72
C TYR A 209 75.29 -2.95 -55.34
N ASN A 210 75.37 -1.92 -56.18
CA ASN A 210 74.71 -0.64 -55.94
C ASN A 210 73.17 -0.80 -55.91
N GLN A 211 72.61 -1.57 -56.84
CA GLN A 211 71.17 -1.90 -56.83
C GLN A 211 70.76 -2.63 -55.54
N LEU A 212 71.60 -3.55 -55.06
CA LEU A 212 71.36 -4.27 -53.81
C LEU A 212 71.36 -3.33 -52.59
N ALA A 213 72.25 -2.35 -52.58
CA ALA A 213 72.34 -1.34 -51.54
C ALA A 213 71.09 -0.45 -51.51
N ASP A 214 70.61 0.01 -52.67
CA ASP A 214 69.38 0.80 -52.78
C ASP A 214 68.15 0.01 -52.29
N LEU A 215 68.03 -1.27 -52.66
CA LEU A 215 66.92 -2.13 -52.23
C LEU A 215 66.91 -2.32 -50.71
N ARG A 216 68.10 -2.49 -50.11
CA ARG A 216 68.25 -2.57 -48.65
C ARG A 216 67.80 -1.29 -47.97
N ASP A 217 68.18 -0.13 -48.51
CA ASP A 217 67.82 1.15 -47.90
C ASP A 217 66.31 1.42 -48.00
N GLN A 218 65.68 1.01 -49.10
CA GLN A 218 64.21 1.03 -49.24
C GLN A 218 63.52 0.11 -48.23
N LEU A 219 64.00 -1.13 -48.07
CA LEU A 219 63.49 -2.09 -47.09
C LEU A 219 63.67 -1.59 -45.65
N GLN A 220 64.80 -0.97 -45.35
CA GLN A 220 65.09 -0.39 -44.04
C GLN A 220 64.09 0.74 -43.72
N THR A 221 63.85 1.65 -44.67
CA THR A 221 62.85 2.71 -44.52
C THR A 221 61.45 2.14 -44.30
N SER A 222 61.04 1.16 -45.11
CA SER A 222 59.73 0.51 -44.95
C SER A 222 59.58 -0.16 -43.58
N ASN A 223 60.62 -0.84 -43.09
CA ASN A 223 60.59 -1.50 -41.79
C ASN A 223 60.54 -0.50 -40.61
N ASN A 224 61.22 0.64 -40.75
CA ASN A 224 61.14 1.73 -39.77
C ASN A 224 59.73 2.33 -39.71
N ASN A 225 59.09 2.54 -40.87
CA ASN A 225 57.71 3.03 -40.94
C ASN A 225 56.72 2.04 -40.30
N LEU A 226 56.81 0.74 -40.64
CA LEU A 226 55.96 -0.29 -40.03
C LEU A 226 56.17 -0.40 -38.51
N THR A 227 57.41 -0.24 -38.04
CA THR A 227 57.71 -0.22 -36.60
C THR A 227 57.01 0.97 -35.93
N HIS A 228 57.04 2.14 -36.56
CA HIS A 228 56.34 3.33 -36.06
C HIS A 228 54.82 3.12 -36.02
N GLU A 229 54.22 2.61 -37.10
CA GLU A 229 52.78 2.32 -37.15
C GLU A 229 52.35 1.33 -36.06
N ARG A 230 53.13 0.24 -35.86
CA ARG A 230 52.90 -0.72 -34.78
C ARG A 230 52.91 -0.04 -33.41
N ASP A 231 53.89 0.84 -33.15
CA ASP A 231 54.01 1.51 -31.86
C ASP A 231 52.83 2.47 -31.61
N GLN A 232 52.36 3.18 -32.65
CA GLN A 232 51.16 4.00 -32.58
C GLN A 232 49.90 3.17 -32.28
N LEU A 233 49.73 2.04 -32.97
CA LEU A 233 48.61 1.13 -32.73
C LEU A 233 48.66 0.56 -31.32
N GLN A 234 49.85 0.25 -30.80
CA GLN A 234 50.04 -0.26 -29.45
C GLN A 234 49.63 0.79 -28.38
N ILE A 235 49.96 2.07 -28.60
CA ILE A 235 49.52 3.18 -27.73
C ILE A 235 47.99 3.30 -27.77
N SER A 236 47.38 3.28 -28.96
CA SER A 236 45.92 3.35 -29.13
C SER A 236 45.22 2.20 -28.40
N ASN A 237 45.72 0.96 -28.54
CA ASN A 237 45.16 -0.20 -27.86
C ASN A 237 45.26 -0.10 -26.33
N ASN A 238 46.37 0.40 -25.80
CA ASN A 238 46.51 0.62 -24.36
C ASN A 238 45.51 1.65 -23.83
N ASN A 239 45.26 2.73 -24.59
CA ASN A 239 44.26 3.73 -24.24
C ASN A 239 42.84 3.12 -24.25
N LEU A 240 42.48 2.38 -25.30
CA LEU A 240 41.20 1.69 -25.38
C LEU A 240 41.00 0.69 -24.23
N ARG A 241 42.05 -0.03 -23.82
CA ARG A 241 42.01 -0.92 -22.65
C ARG A 241 41.72 -0.15 -21.37
N GLN A 242 42.38 1.00 -21.18
CA GLN A 242 42.13 1.86 -20.03
C GLN A 242 40.70 2.39 -19.98
N GLN A 243 40.16 2.83 -21.12
CA GLN A 243 38.75 3.26 -21.22
C GLN A 243 37.78 2.11 -20.92
N LYS A 244 38.08 0.90 -21.40
CA LYS A 244 37.30 -0.30 -21.08
C LYS A 244 37.29 -0.56 -19.57
N ASP A 245 38.45 -0.52 -18.92
CA ASP A 245 38.56 -0.78 -17.48
C ASP A 245 37.80 0.27 -16.64
N GLN A 246 37.81 1.54 -17.09
CA GLN A 246 37.00 2.61 -16.49
C GLN A 246 35.50 2.34 -16.63
N LEU A 247 35.04 1.96 -17.82
CA LEU A 247 33.64 1.62 -18.07
C LEU A 247 33.18 0.41 -17.25
N VAL A 248 34.02 -0.63 -17.15
CA VAL A 248 33.75 -1.80 -16.31
C VAL A 248 33.59 -1.39 -14.84
N THR A 249 34.46 -0.52 -14.34
CA THR A 249 34.37 0.00 -12.97
C THR A 249 33.06 0.76 -12.75
N SER A 250 32.71 1.67 -13.66
CA SER A 250 31.45 2.42 -13.58
C SER A 250 30.23 1.50 -13.60
N ASN A 251 30.24 0.46 -14.44
CA ASN A 251 29.12 -0.47 -14.56
C ASN A 251 28.94 -1.33 -13.29
N ASN A 252 30.05 -1.71 -12.63
CA ASN A 252 30.00 -2.42 -11.35
C ASN A 252 29.37 -1.55 -10.24
N ASN A 253 29.73 -0.26 -10.19
CA ASN A 253 29.13 0.68 -9.22
C ASN A 253 27.62 0.84 -9.45
N LEU A 254 27.20 1.03 -10.71
CA LEU A 254 25.77 1.12 -11.06
C LEU A 254 25.00 -0.17 -10.73
N THR A 255 25.64 -1.32 -10.92
CA THR A 255 25.07 -2.62 -10.53
C THR A 255 24.84 -2.69 -9.02
N GLN A 256 25.82 -2.22 -8.24
CA GLN A 256 25.70 -2.17 -6.78
C GLN A 256 24.59 -1.22 -6.31
N GLU A 257 24.49 -0.02 -6.89
CA GLU A 257 23.41 0.93 -6.57
C GLU A 257 22.03 0.36 -6.91
N ARG A 258 21.89 -0.30 -8.07
CA ARG A 258 20.66 -0.99 -8.45
C ARG A 258 20.27 -2.06 -7.42
N ASP A 259 21.23 -2.87 -6.98
CA ASP A 259 20.97 -3.96 -6.03
C ASP A 259 20.56 -3.41 -4.63
N GLN A 260 21.14 -2.28 -4.22
CA GLN A 260 20.73 -1.56 -3.02
C GLN A 260 19.30 -1.02 -3.13
N LEU A 261 18.95 -0.39 -4.25
CA LEU A 261 17.60 0.12 -4.51
C LEU A 261 16.58 -1.01 -4.57
N GLN A 262 16.93 -2.14 -5.19
CA GLN A 262 16.08 -3.32 -5.24
C GLN A 262 15.78 -3.84 -3.83
N THR A 263 16.79 -3.90 -2.97
CA THR A 263 16.63 -4.34 -1.57
C THR A 263 15.70 -3.40 -0.81
N SER A 264 15.88 -2.09 -0.95
CA SER A 264 15.01 -1.09 -0.31
C SER A 264 13.56 -1.20 -0.79
N ASN A 265 13.34 -1.42 -2.08
CA ASN A 265 12.00 -1.54 -2.66
C ASN A 265 11.29 -2.82 -2.21
N ASN A 266 12.03 -3.93 -2.07
CA ASN A 266 11.49 -5.17 -1.51
C ASN A 266 11.01 -4.96 -0.07
N TYR A 267 11.82 -4.29 0.78
CA TYR A 267 11.43 -3.96 2.15
C TYR A 267 10.16 -3.08 2.21
N LEU A 268 10.09 -2.02 1.39
CA LEU A 268 8.90 -1.16 1.32
C LEU A 268 7.65 -1.91 0.83
N THR A 269 7.83 -2.89 -0.06
CA THR A 269 6.75 -3.76 -0.55
C THR A 269 6.21 -4.64 0.58
N GLU A 270 7.09 -5.22 1.39
CA GLU A 270 6.72 -6.03 2.57
C GLU A 270 5.98 -5.19 3.62
N GLU A 271 6.49 -4.01 3.97
CA GLU A 271 5.83 -3.06 4.87
C GLU A 271 4.42 -2.67 4.39
N ARG A 272 4.28 -2.35 3.09
CA ARG A 272 2.98 -2.04 2.49
C ARG A 272 2.02 -3.21 2.64
N ASP A 273 2.46 -4.43 2.37
CA ASP A 273 1.60 -5.62 2.42
C ASP A 273 1.21 -5.99 3.85
N HIS A 274 2.11 -5.75 4.81
CA HIS A 274 1.80 -5.83 6.23
C HIS A 274 0.71 -4.84 6.63
N LEU A 275 0.89 -3.55 6.32
CA LEU A 275 -0.09 -2.50 6.63
C LEU A 275 -1.44 -2.76 5.97
N LYS A 276 -1.45 -3.29 4.73
CA LYS A 276 -2.68 -3.68 4.04
C LYS A 276 -3.41 -4.81 4.78
N THR A 277 -2.67 -5.74 5.36
CA THR A 277 -3.23 -6.84 6.15
C THR A 277 -3.83 -6.31 7.47
N GLU A 278 -3.13 -5.43 8.18
CA GLU A 278 -3.66 -4.77 9.38
C GLU A 278 -4.94 -3.99 9.07
N LEU A 279 -4.97 -3.27 7.95
CA LEU A 279 -6.17 -2.54 7.50
C LEU A 279 -7.36 -3.49 7.28
N HIS A 280 -7.16 -4.64 6.62
CA HIS A 280 -8.23 -5.61 6.42
C HIS A 280 -8.75 -6.19 7.74
N GLN A 281 -7.87 -6.44 8.71
CA GLN A 281 -8.26 -6.92 10.04
C GLN A 281 -9.13 -5.89 10.77
N LEU A 282 -8.77 -4.61 10.70
CA LEU A 282 -9.56 -3.52 11.30
C LEU A 282 -10.93 -3.37 10.64
N ILE A 283 -11.01 -3.51 9.31
CA ILE A 283 -12.28 -3.47 8.57
C ILE A 283 -13.19 -4.65 8.97
N ALA A 284 -12.63 -5.85 9.10
CA ALA A 284 -13.38 -7.03 9.53
C ALA A 284 -13.93 -6.90 10.95
N LEU A 285 -13.18 -6.26 11.86
CA LEU A 285 -13.62 -6.01 13.24
C LEU A 285 -14.79 -5.00 13.30
N ASN A 286 -14.80 -4.00 12.43
CA ASN A 286 -15.85 -2.99 12.31
C ASN A 286 -17.18 -3.56 11.75
N ALA A 287 -17.13 -4.56 10.88
CA ALA A 287 -18.32 -5.13 10.25
C ALA A 287 -19.28 -5.85 11.22
N ASN A 288 -18.83 -6.18 12.45
CA ASN A 288 -19.61 -6.94 13.44
C ASN A 288 -20.31 -6.08 14.51
N ILE A 289 -20.39 -4.75 14.33
CA ILE A 289 -21.01 -3.86 15.33
C ILE A 289 -22.24 -3.17 14.75
N THR A 290 -23.41 -3.78 14.88
CA THR A 290 -24.71 -3.13 14.62
C THR A 290 -25.10 -2.24 15.80
N ILE A 291 -24.88 -0.92 15.68
CA ILE A 291 -25.25 0.05 16.72
C ILE A 291 -26.69 0.50 16.51
N CYS A 292 -27.60 0.07 17.38
CA CYS A 292 -28.98 0.54 17.35
C CYS A 292 -29.12 1.99 17.83
N PRO A 293 -30.04 2.77 17.24
CA PRO A 293 -30.31 4.12 17.71
C PRO A 293 -30.79 4.15 19.18
N SER A 294 -30.60 5.27 19.87
CA SER A 294 -30.99 5.39 21.28
C SER A 294 -32.48 5.09 21.51
N LYS A 295 -32.79 4.26 22.52
CA LYS A 295 -34.15 3.74 22.87
C LYS A 295 -34.69 2.66 21.91
N TRP A 296 -33.84 2.13 21.02
CA TRP A 296 -34.11 0.93 20.26
C TRP A 296 -33.39 -0.24 20.93
N THR A 297 -34.06 -1.38 20.98
CA THR A 297 -33.48 -2.62 21.49
C THR A 297 -32.88 -3.39 20.34
N HIS A 298 -31.63 -3.80 20.48
CA HIS A 298 -30.96 -4.70 19.55
C HIS A 298 -31.51 -6.12 19.70
N GLY A 299 -31.91 -6.74 18.60
CA GLY A 299 -32.26 -8.17 18.54
C GLY A 299 -31.76 -8.77 17.23
N ASP A 300 -30.88 -9.76 17.34
CA ASP A 300 -30.12 -10.32 16.21
C ASP A 300 -29.53 -9.21 15.32
N ASP A 301 -29.85 -9.18 14.03
CA ASP A 301 -29.32 -8.18 13.09
C ASP A 301 -30.18 -6.90 12.98
N ASN A 302 -31.22 -6.77 13.81
CA ASN A 302 -32.22 -5.72 13.70
C ASN A 302 -32.33 -4.86 14.97
N CYS A 303 -32.87 -3.65 14.79
CA CYS A 303 -33.18 -2.74 15.87
C CYS A 303 -34.70 -2.58 16.00
N TYR A 304 -35.23 -2.78 17.21
CA TYR A 304 -36.67 -2.72 17.50
C TYR A 304 -37.01 -1.54 18.38
N PHE A 305 -38.11 -0.85 18.07
CA PHE A 305 -38.61 0.26 18.87
C PHE A 305 -40.05 -0.01 19.31
N ILE A 306 -40.30 0.07 20.62
CA ILE A 306 -41.64 -0.10 21.20
C ILE A 306 -42.22 1.27 21.50
N SER A 307 -43.25 1.65 20.75
CA SER A 307 -43.99 2.89 21.02
C SER A 307 -44.84 2.75 22.28
N LYS A 308 -44.85 3.79 23.12
CA LYS A 308 -45.74 3.90 24.29
C LYS A 308 -47.04 4.63 23.97
N GLU A 309 -47.21 5.11 22.74
CA GLU A 309 -48.38 5.88 22.31
C GLU A 309 -49.47 4.95 21.78
N SER A 310 -50.71 5.12 22.26
CA SER A 310 -51.88 4.44 21.71
C SER A 310 -52.33 5.14 20.42
N LYS A 311 -52.33 4.40 19.30
CA LYS A 311 -52.67 4.88 17.97
C LYS A 311 -53.43 3.79 17.19
N SER A 312 -54.17 4.16 16.15
CA SER A 312 -54.70 3.18 15.19
C SER A 312 -53.57 2.53 14.39
N TRP A 313 -53.79 1.34 13.81
CA TRP A 313 -52.77 0.65 13.01
C TRP A 313 -52.15 1.54 11.93
N LYS A 314 -52.96 2.32 11.21
CA LYS A 314 -52.51 3.22 10.14
C LYS A 314 -51.64 4.37 10.68
N GLU A 315 -52.01 4.93 11.82
CA GLU A 315 -51.24 5.99 12.49
C GLU A 315 -49.95 5.45 13.11
N SER A 316 -49.97 4.24 13.68
CA SER A 316 -48.78 3.54 14.16
C SER A 316 -47.77 3.27 13.05
N ARG A 317 -48.24 2.82 11.88
CA ARG A 317 -47.38 2.62 10.71
C ARG A 317 -46.71 3.92 10.26
N LYS A 318 -47.52 4.98 10.13
CA LYS A 318 -47.00 6.30 9.77
C LYS A 318 -45.95 6.80 10.77
N TYR A 319 -46.19 6.59 12.07
CA TYR A 319 -45.26 6.95 13.13
C TYR A 319 -43.93 6.18 13.05
N CYS A 320 -43.96 4.88 12.72
CA CYS A 320 -42.75 4.11 12.47
C CYS A 320 -41.97 4.65 11.25
N GLN A 321 -42.67 4.99 10.17
CA GLN A 321 -42.08 5.56 8.94
C GLN A 321 -41.46 6.94 9.18
N GLU A 322 -42.09 7.80 9.98
CA GLU A 322 -41.53 9.08 10.41
C GLU A 322 -40.23 8.92 11.22
N LYS A 323 -39.99 7.75 11.82
CA LYS A 323 -38.75 7.40 12.52
C LYS A 323 -37.74 6.64 11.66
N GLY A 324 -37.99 6.50 10.36
CA GLY A 324 -37.11 5.79 9.44
C GLY A 324 -37.18 4.26 9.54
N ALA A 325 -38.28 3.70 10.06
CA ALA A 325 -38.55 2.26 10.11
C ALA A 325 -39.98 1.94 9.64
N ASP A 326 -40.46 0.71 9.85
CA ASP A 326 -41.86 0.35 9.61
C ASP A 326 -42.33 -0.59 10.74
N LEU A 327 -43.62 -0.96 10.74
CA LEU A 327 -44.14 -1.95 11.70
C LEU A 327 -43.42 -3.29 11.54
N VAL A 328 -43.16 -3.98 12.65
CA VAL A 328 -42.37 -5.23 12.64
C VAL A 328 -43.04 -6.33 11.79
N ILE A 329 -42.23 -6.99 10.97
CA ILE A 329 -42.58 -8.22 10.25
C ILE A 329 -41.92 -9.36 11.00
N ILE A 330 -42.70 -10.35 11.42
CA ILE A 330 -42.19 -11.45 12.24
C ILE A 330 -42.03 -12.67 11.34
N ASN A 331 -40.77 -13.04 11.05
CA ASN A 331 -40.43 -14.10 10.11
C ASN A 331 -40.01 -15.40 10.79
N THR A 332 -39.52 -15.33 12.02
CA THR A 332 -39.01 -16.51 12.74
C THR A 332 -39.62 -16.64 14.13
N LYS A 333 -39.65 -17.88 14.65
CA LYS A 333 -40.06 -18.13 16.03
C LYS A 333 -39.12 -17.46 17.04
N ALA A 334 -37.82 -17.41 16.76
CA ALA A 334 -36.84 -16.72 17.61
C ALA A 334 -37.14 -15.22 17.72
N GLU A 335 -37.46 -14.57 16.60
CA GLU A 335 -37.88 -13.17 16.57
C GLU A 335 -39.19 -12.94 17.34
N GLN A 336 -40.19 -13.82 17.18
CA GLN A 336 -41.43 -13.78 17.94
C GLN A 336 -41.18 -13.90 19.46
N ASP A 337 -40.35 -14.86 19.87
CA ASP A 337 -40.03 -15.12 21.27
C ASP A 337 -39.24 -13.93 21.85
N PHE A 338 -38.30 -13.35 21.10
CA PHE A 338 -37.57 -12.14 21.48
C PHE A 338 -38.51 -10.93 21.67
N LEU A 339 -39.44 -10.70 20.74
CA LEU A 339 -40.42 -9.60 20.85
C LEU A 339 -41.27 -9.72 22.12
N MET A 340 -41.63 -10.95 22.52
CA MET A 340 -42.34 -11.20 23.79
C MET A 340 -41.50 -10.86 25.03
N THR A 341 -40.16 -10.90 24.95
CA THR A 341 -39.30 -10.50 26.07
C THR A 341 -39.20 -8.98 26.23
N ILE A 342 -39.30 -8.22 25.14
CA ILE A 342 -39.06 -6.77 25.15
C ILE A 342 -40.34 -5.95 25.34
N THR A 343 -41.52 -6.51 25.08
CA THR A 343 -42.81 -5.86 25.33
C THR A 343 -43.85 -6.82 25.90
N THR A 344 -44.56 -6.37 26.93
CA THR A 344 -45.77 -7.02 27.47
C THR A 344 -47.05 -6.30 27.03
N LEU A 345 -46.91 -5.22 26.25
CA LEU A 345 -48.03 -4.41 25.78
C LEU A 345 -48.60 -5.00 24.49
N SER A 346 -49.93 -5.05 24.39
CA SER A 346 -50.60 -5.31 23.11
C SER A 346 -50.22 -4.20 22.13
N SER A 347 -49.42 -4.56 21.12
CA SER A 347 -48.76 -3.62 20.21
C SER A 347 -49.14 -3.97 18.77
N TRP A 348 -49.33 -2.96 17.93
CA TRP A 348 -49.54 -3.18 16.50
C TRP A 348 -48.29 -3.74 15.84
N ILE A 349 -48.49 -4.74 14.99
CA ILE A 349 -47.46 -5.36 14.14
C ILE A 349 -47.80 -5.11 12.67
N GLY A 350 -46.87 -5.44 11.77
CA GLY A 350 -47.02 -5.22 10.34
C GLY A 350 -48.06 -6.10 9.62
N LEU A 351 -48.81 -6.93 10.35
CA LEU A 351 -49.81 -7.81 9.77
C LEU A 351 -51.17 -7.10 9.67
N SER A 352 -51.79 -7.11 8.49
CA SER A 352 -53.12 -6.51 8.26
C SER A 352 -53.87 -7.18 7.09
N ASP A 353 -55.19 -7.05 7.08
CA ASP A 353 -56.08 -7.47 5.99
C ASP A 353 -56.78 -6.27 5.30
N LEU A 354 -56.31 -5.04 5.57
CA LEU A 354 -56.88 -3.80 5.04
C LEU A 354 -56.98 -3.75 3.51
N ALA A 355 -56.14 -4.50 2.79
CA ALA A 355 -56.16 -4.55 1.34
C ALA A 355 -57.26 -5.49 0.79
N THR A 356 -57.58 -6.56 1.50
CA THR A 356 -58.58 -7.55 1.11
C THR A 356 -59.04 -8.26 2.37
N GLU A 357 -60.30 -8.02 2.76
CA GLU A 357 -60.92 -8.62 3.93
C GLU A 357 -60.68 -10.14 3.96
N SER A 358 -60.35 -10.68 5.13
CA SER A 358 -60.02 -12.11 5.33
C SER A 358 -58.70 -12.60 4.67
N VAL A 359 -57.90 -11.72 4.05
CA VAL A 359 -56.59 -12.07 3.50
C VAL A 359 -55.49 -11.27 4.21
N TRP A 360 -54.90 -11.89 5.22
CA TRP A 360 -53.81 -11.31 6.01
C TRP A 360 -52.50 -11.26 5.23
N LYS A 361 -51.91 -10.07 5.16
CA LYS A 361 -50.60 -9.81 4.56
C LYS A 361 -49.74 -8.95 5.49
N TRP A 362 -48.44 -9.17 5.43
CA TRP A 362 -47.47 -8.28 6.02
C TRP A 362 -47.35 -6.99 5.21
N ILE A 363 -46.82 -5.94 5.83
CA ILE A 363 -46.59 -4.63 5.19
C ILE A 363 -45.68 -4.67 3.95
N ASP A 364 -44.89 -5.74 3.77
CA ASP A 364 -44.06 -6.02 2.58
C ASP A 364 -44.82 -6.77 1.46
N GLY A 365 -46.08 -7.12 1.70
CA GLY A 365 -46.95 -7.84 0.77
C GLY A 365 -46.90 -9.36 0.89
N SER A 366 -46.03 -9.92 1.74
CA SER A 366 -45.94 -11.37 1.94
C SER A 366 -47.17 -11.93 2.68
N PRO A 367 -47.66 -13.14 2.33
CA PRO A 367 -48.81 -13.73 3.01
C PRO A 367 -48.42 -14.29 4.38
N LEU A 368 -49.38 -14.34 5.32
CA LEU A 368 -49.17 -15.04 6.59
C LEU A 368 -48.93 -16.55 6.33
N LYS A 369 -47.70 -17.01 6.56
CA LYS A 369 -47.38 -18.45 6.52
C LYS A 369 -47.99 -19.13 7.75
N LYS A 370 -48.78 -20.20 7.57
CA LYS A 370 -49.20 -21.06 8.68
C LYS A 370 -47.95 -21.77 9.22
N LEU A 371 -47.55 -21.50 10.47
CA LEU A 371 -46.56 -22.31 11.16
C LEU A 371 -47.09 -23.76 11.25
N PRO A 372 -46.28 -24.80 10.97
CA PRO A 372 -46.73 -26.19 11.10
C PRO A 372 -47.22 -26.45 12.52
N ARG A 373 -48.35 -27.15 12.67
CA ARG A 373 -48.76 -27.66 13.99
C ARG A 373 -47.74 -28.72 14.43
N GLU A 374 -47.41 -28.71 15.71
CA GLU A 374 -46.35 -29.51 16.37
C GLU A 374 -46.57 -31.05 16.33
N SER A 375 -47.51 -31.54 15.53
CA SER A 375 -47.85 -32.97 15.40
C SER A 375 -47.25 -33.67 14.17
N GLU A 376 -46.34 -33.04 13.41
CA GLU A 376 -45.73 -33.64 12.21
C GLU A 376 -44.19 -33.57 12.20
N ILE A 377 -43.53 -33.89 13.32
CA ILE A 377 -42.09 -34.18 13.32
C ILE A 377 -41.90 -35.69 13.50
N VAL A 378 -41.61 -36.39 12.41
CA VAL A 378 -41.08 -37.76 12.43
C VAL A 378 -39.55 -37.66 12.53
N PRO A 379 -38.88 -38.23 13.55
CA PRO A 379 -37.43 -38.19 13.65
C PRO A 379 -36.81 -39.37 12.88
N GLY A 380 -35.96 -39.05 11.89
CA GLY A 380 -35.14 -40.04 11.19
C GLY A 380 -33.74 -39.46 10.97
N VAL A 381 -32.83 -39.73 11.91
CA VAL A 381 -31.39 -39.49 11.74
C VAL A 381 -30.73 -40.84 11.50
N SER A 382 -30.13 -40.98 10.32
CA SER A 382 -29.07 -41.92 9.94
C SER A 382 -28.16 -41.06 9.07
N ASP A 383 -26.84 -41.03 9.14
CA ASP A 383 -25.85 -41.99 9.60
C ASP A 383 -24.53 -41.20 9.56
N LEU A 384 -23.67 -41.30 10.60
CA LEU A 384 -22.27 -40.88 10.49
C LEU A 384 -21.43 -41.95 11.20
N SER A 385 -20.95 -42.90 10.41
CA SER A 385 -19.75 -43.68 10.72
C SER A 385 -18.57 -43.10 9.95
N PRO A 386 -17.36 -42.97 10.55
CA PRO A 386 -16.13 -42.66 9.84
C PRO A 386 -15.36 -43.95 9.54
N THR A 387 -14.95 -44.14 8.29
CA THR A 387 -13.96 -45.17 7.92
C THR A 387 -12.86 -44.57 7.05
N GLU A 388 -11.65 -44.64 7.60
CA GLU A 388 -10.41 -45.10 6.98
C GLU A 388 -9.90 -44.40 5.71
N ASP A 389 -8.78 -43.71 5.92
CA ASP A 389 -7.74 -43.41 4.94
C ASP A 389 -6.95 -44.68 4.61
N PRO A 390 -6.66 -44.93 3.31
CA PRO A 390 -5.36 -45.48 2.98
C PRO A 390 -4.72 -44.79 1.77
N GLY A 391 -3.43 -44.52 1.91
CA GLY A 391 -2.50 -44.94 0.85
C GLY A 391 -1.82 -43.85 0.04
N ILE A 392 -0.55 -43.67 0.40
CA ILE A 392 0.60 -43.29 -0.43
C ILE A 392 0.49 -43.79 -1.89
N GLN A 393 0.76 -42.92 -2.86
CA GLN A 393 1.42 -43.24 -4.14
C GLN A 393 2.36 -42.08 -4.50
N THR A 394 3.67 -42.29 -4.35
CA THR A 394 4.71 -42.45 -5.42
C THR A 394 5.13 -41.17 -6.10
#